data_AF-A0A839I7M3-F1
#
_entry.id   AF-A0A839I7M3-F1
#
_cell.length_a   1.000
_cell.length_b   1.000
_cell.length_c   1.000
_cell.angle_alpha   90.00
_cell.angle_beta   90.00
_cell.angle_gamma   90.00
#
_symmetry.space_group_name_H-M   'P 1'
#
loop_
_entity.id
_entity.type
_entity.pdbx_description
1 polymer ?
#
loop_
_entity_poly.entity_id
_entity_poly.type
_entity_poly.pdbx_seq_one_letter_code
_entity_poly.pdbx_strand_id
1 'polypeptide(L)'
;TAPLPDDRIERRINNTCRRLLTSPGQVSSGEIKSALHSMQALVEHYFAFKNHNRHTQHRIHDDLFFGQKTEGISLTQFINQNKSKQTKLLLLGLLNTYLRAKGPNVLKPSARPLMIVEDPEGRLHPTQLIQAWTLLNHIPMQKILTTNSSELLSTVPLCSIRRLVRESDSTSCYSVSPTCLSKDDLRRITFHVRFQRSNALFARCWLLVEGETEVWLFNEMARILGYNLAAEGIQIIEFAQSGLKSLIKIAKTLHIEWHVVTDGDPAGKKYAFAVKSQLDNEHQRHRLTELPHKDIEHYLYHHGFEPLFRELSNTSVDQPVPPKKIIIKTLKKYAKPDLALAIVQYCEDNGPESIPLLLRWTLKRTLTMAKGQG
;
A
#
# COMPACT_ATOMS: atom_id res chain seq x y z
N THR A 1 8.99 -42.51 -33.29
CA THR A 1 8.63 -42.33 -31.86
C THR A 1 7.33 -41.54 -31.80
N ALA A 2 6.26 -42.13 -31.30
CA ALA A 2 4.96 -41.46 -31.22
C ALA A 2 5.05 -40.26 -30.26
N PRO A 3 4.50 -39.08 -30.59
CA PRO A 3 4.53 -37.94 -29.68
C PRO A 3 3.74 -38.29 -28.42
N LEU A 4 4.31 -37.99 -27.25
CA LEU A 4 3.63 -38.10 -25.97
C LEU A 4 2.28 -37.34 -26.04
N PRO A 5 1.21 -37.82 -25.39
CA PRO A 5 -0.13 -37.21 -25.47
C PRO A 5 -0.14 -35.70 -25.15
N ASP A 6 0.78 -35.24 -24.31
CA ASP A 6 1.01 -33.84 -23.97
C ASP A 6 1.41 -32.95 -25.16
N ASP A 7 2.26 -33.42 -26.05
CA ASP A 7 2.81 -32.62 -27.17
C ASP A 7 1.71 -32.27 -28.19
N ARG A 8 0.76 -33.18 -28.40
CA ARG A 8 -0.41 -32.91 -29.26
C ARG A 8 -1.36 -31.88 -28.64
N ILE A 9 -1.52 -31.91 -27.31
CA ILE A 9 -2.37 -30.99 -26.56
C ILE A 9 -1.73 -29.59 -26.55
N GLU A 10 -0.42 -29.51 -26.30
CA GLU A 10 0.37 -28.26 -26.32
C GLU A 10 0.37 -27.59 -27.69
N ARG A 11 0.56 -28.35 -28.78
CA ARG A 11 0.49 -27.81 -30.16
C ARG A 11 -0.89 -27.26 -30.48
N ARG A 12 -1.95 -27.95 -30.05
CA ARG A 12 -3.34 -27.50 -30.26
C ARG A 12 -3.61 -26.17 -29.56
N ILE A 13 -3.18 -26.06 -28.30
CA ILE A 13 -3.31 -24.85 -27.50
C ILE A 13 -2.54 -23.68 -28.13
N ASN A 14 -1.27 -23.91 -28.50
CA ASN A 14 -0.44 -22.90 -29.14
C ASN A 14 -1.05 -22.38 -30.45
N ASN A 15 -1.66 -23.26 -31.25
CA ASN A 15 -2.33 -22.87 -32.49
C ASN A 15 -3.58 -22.02 -32.21
N THR A 16 -4.43 -22.43 -31.26
CA THR A 16 -5.62 -21.65 -30.87
C THR A 16 -5.24 -20.27 -30.32
N CYS A 17 -4.20 -20.19 -29.47
CA CYS A 17 -3.71 -18.90 -28.94
C CYS A 17 -3.08 -18.02 -30.03
N ARG A 18 -2.37 -18.59 -31.01
CA ARG A 18 -1.88 -17.85 -32.19
C ARG A 18 -3.04 -17.27 -32.99
N ARG A 19 -4.08 -18.06 -33.29
CA ARG A 19 -5.27 -17.61 -34.02
C ARG A 19 -6.05 -16.53 -33.27
N LEU A 20 -6.12 -16.62 -31.93
CA LEU A 20 -6.72 -15.57 -31.11
C LEU A 20 -5.98 -14.23 -31.19
N LEU A 21 -4.64 -14.26 -31.30
CA LEU A 21 -3.80 -13.06 -31.41
C LEU A 21 -3.81 -12.47 -32.82
N THR A 22 -3.83 -13.29 -33.87
CA THR A 22 -3.78 -12.83 -35.27
C THR A 22 -5.15 -12.53 -35.87
N SER A 23 -6.22 -13.19 -35.41
CA SER A 23 -7.56 -13.11 -36.01
C SER A 23 -8.66 -13.39 -34.97
N PRO A 24 -8.91 -12.46 -34.02
CA PRO A 24 -9.77 -12.69 -32.86
C PRO A 24 -11.25 -13.03 -33.19
N GLY A 25 -11.74 -12.65 -34.38
CA GLY A 25 -13.11 -12.93 -34.84
C GLY A 25 -13.35 -14.35 -35.38
N GLN A 26 -12.29 -15.12 -35.67
CA GLN A 26 -12.40 -16.43 -36.34
C GLN A 26 -12.37 -17.63 -35.38
N VAL A 27 -12.23 -17.39 -34.07
CA VAL A 27 -12.11 -18.47 -33.08
C VAL A 27 -13.49 -18.72 -32.47
N SER A 28 -14.01 -19.93 -32.69
CA SER A 28 -15.35 -20.29 -32.21
C SER A 28 -15.38 -20.44 -30.68
N SER A 29 -16.55 -20.21 -30.07
CA SER A 29 -16.75 -20.44 -28.63
C SER A 29 -16.45 -21.90 -28.23
N GLY A 30 -16.70 -22.85 -29.13
CA GLY A 30 -16.35 -24.26 -28.97
C GLY A 30 -14.85 -24.53 -28.95
N GLU A 31 -14.08 -23.89 -29.83
CA GLU A 31 -12.61 -23.99 -29.85
C GLU A 31 -11.99 -23.43 -28.57
N ILE A 32 -12.49 -22.29 -28.07
CA ILE A 32 -12.04 -21.69 -26.79
C ILE A 32 -12.32 -22.65 -25.62
N LYS A 33 -13.53 -23.23 -25.57
CA LYS A 33 -13.91 -24.19 -24.52
C LYS A 33 -13.03 -25.45 -24.57
N SER A 34 -12.75 -25.95 -25.76
CA SER A 34 -11.91 -27.13 -25.98
C SER A 34 -10.44 -26.86 -25.61
N ALA A 35 -9.91 -25.67 -25.94
CA ALA A 35 -8.56 -25.26 -25.55
C ALA A 35 -8.42 -25.09 -24.04
N LEU A 36 -9.42 -24.52 -23.37
CA LEU A 36 -9.46 -24.41 -21.92
C LEU A 36 -9.47 -25.78 -21.24
N HIS A 37 -10.27 -26.73 -21.72
CA HIS A 37 -10.31 -28.09 -21.16
C HIS A 37 -8.99 -28.84 -21.36
N SER A 38 -8.36 -28.67 -22.53
CA SER A 38 -7.01 -29.18 -22.82
C SER A 38 -5.97 -28.58 -21.89
N MET A 39 -6.04 -27.27 -21.64
CA MET A 39 -5.15 -26.58 -20.71
C MET A 39 -5.38 -27.02 -19.26
N GLN A 40 -6.63 -27.22 -18.86
CA GLN A 40 -6.97 -27.75 -17.52
C GLN A 40 -6.33 -29.11 -17.29
N ALA A 41 -6.43 -30.02 -18.26
CA ALA A 41 -5.79 -31.33 -18.17
C ALA A 41 -4.25 -31.23 -18.06
N LEU A 42 -3.61 -30.30 -18.78
CA LEU A 42 -2.17 -30.05 -18.64
C LEU A 42 -1.82 -29.43 -17.28
N VAL A 43 -2.63 -28.50 -16.78
CA VAL A 43 -2.43 -27.91 -15.45
C VAL A 43 -2.57 -29.03 -14.40
N GLU A 44 -3.61 -29.84 -14.46
CA GLU A 44 -3.74 -30.98 -13.54
C GLU A 44 -2.56 -31.95 -13.71
N HIS A 45 -2.08 -32.25 -14.91
CA HIS A 45 -0.93 -33.12 -15.12
C HIS A 45 0.38 -32.55 -14.52
N TYR A 46 0.68 -31.28 -14.80
CA TYR A 46 1.91 -30.62 -14.30
C TYR A 46 1.83 -30.20 -12.84
N PHE A 47 0.62 -30.06 -12.29
CA PHE A 47 0.38 -29.52 -10.96
C PHE A 47 -0.43 -30.43 -10.03
N ALA A 48 -0.66 -31.71 -10.36
CA ALA A 48 -1.27 -32.71 -9.48
C ALA A 48 -0.32 -33.10 -8.34
N PHE A 49 -0.02 -32.15 -7.45
CA PHE A 49 0.68 -32.44 -6.22
C PHE A 49 -0.23 -32.38 -5.01
N LYS A 50 -0.14 -33.43 -4.20
CA LYS A 50 -0.63 -33.46 -2.82
C LYS A 50 -0.06 -32.25 -2.08
N ASN A 51 -0.95 -31.40 -1.57
CA ASN A 51 -0.63 -30.37 -0.60
C ASN A 51 0.29 -30.95 0.47
N HIS A 52 1.58 -30.61 0.45
CA HIS A 52 2.31 -30.62 1.70
C HIS A 52 1.66 -29.53 2.53
N ASN A 53 0.90 -29.95 3.55
CA ASN A 53 0.50 -29.10 4.66
C ASN A 53 1.78 -28.59 5.31
N ARG A 54 2.39 -27.54 4.74
CA ARG A 54 3.11 -26.59 5.56
C ARG A 54 2.05 -26.08 6.52
N HIS A 55 2.11 -26.57 7.75
CA HIS A 55 1.42 -26.01 8.91
C HIS A 55 1.87 -24.55 9.08
N THR A 56 1.38 -23.67 8.23
CA THR A 56 1.38 -22.23 8.50
C THR A 56 0.08 -21.99 9.26
N GLN A 57 0.14 -22.12 10.58
CA GLN A 57 -0.97 -21.88 11.53
C GLN A 57 -1.61 -20.48 11.42
N HIS A 58 -1.13 -19.61 10.53
CA HIS A 58 -1.57 -18.24 10.35
C HIS A 58 -2.35 -17.95 9.05
N ARG A 59 -2.86 -18.98 8.35
CA ARG A 59 -3.78 -18.80 7.20
C ARG A 59 -5.06 -18.00 7.55
N ILE A 60 -5.40 -17.92 8.84
CA ILE A 60 -6.72 -17.51 9.32
C ILE A 60 -7.06 -16.02 9.13
N HIS A 61 -6.08 -15.11 8.92
CA HIS A 61 -6.37 -13.66 8.99
C HIS A 61 -6.19 -12.85 7.69
N ASP A 62 -5.46 -13.34 6.68
CA ASP A 62 -5.41 -12.67 5.37
C ASP A 62 -6.63 -12.99 4.48
N ASP A 63 -7.39 -14.05 4.82
CA ASP A 63 -8.63 -14.47 4.13
C ASP A 63 -9.86 -13.60 4.46
N LEU A 64 -9.73 -12.61 5.35
CA LEU A 64 -10.86 -11.78 5.79
C LEU A 64 -11.36 -10.78 4.73
N PHE A 65 -10.56 -10.45 3.70
CA PHE A 65 -10.88 -9.32 2.79
C PHE A 65 -10.57 -9.56 1.32
N PHE A 66 -9.67 -10.48 0.97
CA PHE A 66 -9.63 -11.05 -0.37
C PHE A 66 -10.40 -12.35 -0.31
N GLY A 67 -11.54 -12.38 -1.02
CA GLY A 67 -12.49 -13.47 -0.99
C GLY A 67 -11.79 -14.81 -0.92
N GLN A 68 -12.17 -15.59 0.09
CA GLN A 68 -11.77 -16.97 0.36
C GLN A 68 -10.71 -17.46 -0.61
N LYS A 69 -9.49 -17.76 -0.14
CA LYS A 69 -8.92 -19.02 -0.62
C LYS A 69 -9.98 -20.06 -0.32
N THR A 70 -10.80 -20.31 -1.33
CA THR A 70 -11.81 -21.35 -1.31
C THR A 70 -10.95 -22.58 -1.28
N GLU A 71 -10.67 -23.05 -0.06
CA GLU A 71 -9.98 -24.29 0.19
C GLU A 71 -10.76 -25.35 -0.59
N GLY A 72 -10.25 -25.71 -1.76
CA GLY A 72 -10.88 -26.69 -2.66
C GLY A 72 -11.41 -26.19 -4.01
N ILE A 73 -11.47 -24.89 -4.33
CA ILE A 73 -11.81 -24.48 -5.70
C ILE A 73 -10.58 -24.62 -6.59
N SER A 74 -10.54 -25.73 -7.32
CA SER A 74 -9.58 -25.96 -8.40
C SER A 74 -9.71 -24.88 -9.47
N LEU A 75 -8.61 -24.57 -10.17
CA LEU A 75 -8.60 -23.67 -11.33
C LEU A 75 -9.75 -24.00 -12.31
N THR A 76 -10.08 -25.29 -12.45
CA THR A 76 -11.20 -25.82 -13.24
C THR A 76 -12.57 -25.33 -12.78
N GLN A 77 -12.84 -25.33 -11.47
CA GLN A 77 -14.10 -24.86 -10.90
C GLN A 77 -14.24 -23.33 -11.04
N PHE A 78 -13.17 -22.57 -10.83
CA PHE A 78 -13.17 -21.11 -11.03
C PHE A 78 -13.50 -20.73 -12.49
N ILE A 79 -12.92 -21.43 -13.46
CA ILE A 79 -13.17 -21.19 -14.90
C ILE A 79 -14.61 -21.52 -15.29
N ASN A 80 -15.18 -22.58 -14.70
CA ASN A 80 -16.55 -23.00 -15.01
C ASN A 80 -17.59 -22.08 -14.37
N GLN A 81 -17.30 -21.52 -13.20
CA GLN A 81 -18.14 -20.52 -12.54
C GLN A 81 -18.06 -19.16 -13.25
N ASN A 82 -16.88 -18.77 -13.75
CA ASN A 82 -16.72 -17.51 -14.48
C ASN A 82 -17.20 -17.59 -15.93
N LYS A 83 -18.34 -16.96 -16.22
CA LYS A 83 -18.89 -16.88 -17.59
C LYS A 83 -18.19 -15.84 -18.48
N SER A 84 -17.37 -14.94 -17.92
CA SER A 84 -16.73 -13.86 -18.67
C SER A 84 -15.77 -14.36 -19.76
N LYS A 85 -15.98 -13.92 -21.00
CA LYS A 85 -15.10 -14.21 -22.15
C LYS A 85 -13.69 -13.64 -21.93
N GLN A 86 -13.58 -12.46 -21.30
CA GLN A 86 -12.30 -11.78 -21.05
C GLN A 86 -11.42 -12.58 -20.08
N THR A 87 -11.98 -13.06 -18.96
CA THR A 87 -11.27 -13.89 -17.97
C THR A 87 -10.73 -15.17 -18.59
N LYS A 88 -11.53 -15.80 -19.46
CA LYS A 88 -11.12 -17.00 -20.21
C LYS A 88 -9.96 -16.72 -21.16
N LEU A 89 -10.01 -15.60 -21.88
CA LEU A 89 -8.92 -15.19 -22.78
C LEU A 89 -7.64 -14.85 -22.00
N LEU A 90 -7.75 -14.16 -20.87
CA LEU A 90 -6.62 -13.81 -20.01
C LEU A 90 -5.92 -15.06 -19.46
N LEU A 91 -6.70 -16.03 -19.00
CA LEU A 91 -6.18 -17.32 -18.56
C LEU A 91 -5.50 -18.09 -19.69
N LEU A 92 -6.13 -18.16 -20.88
CA LEU A 92 -5.53 -18.77 -22.06
C LEU A 92 -4.20 -18.09 -22.41
N GLY A 93 -4.15 -16.77 -22.34
CA GLY A 93 -2.92 -16.00 -22.56
C GLY A 93 -1.82 -16.42 -21.58
N LEU A 94 -2.15 -16.49 -20.30
CA LEU A 94 -1.22 -16.79 -19.22
C LEU A 94 -0.71 -18.24 -19.24
N LEU A 95 -1.59 -19.20 -19.50
CA LEU A 95 -1.18 -20.59 -19.62
C LEU A 95 -0.36 -20.82 -20.91
N ASN A 96 -0.66 -20.08 -21.99
CA ASN A 96 0.15 -20.12 -23.19
C ASN A 96 1.53 -19.50 -22.98
N THR A 97 1.66 -18.40 -22.22
CA THR A 97 2.99 -17.87 -21.87
C THR A 97 3.77 -18.85 -21.01
N TYR A 98 3.12 -19.53 -20.06
CA TYR A 98 3.73 -20.61 -19.29
C TYR A 98 4.24 -21.76 -20.18
N LEU A 99 3.41 -22.26 -21.10
CA LEU A 99 3.81 -23.34 -22.02
C LEU A 99 4.95 -22.91 -22.95
N ARG A 100 4.95 -21.66 -23.41
CA ARG A 100 6.06 -21.10 -24.20
C ARG A 100 7.34 -21.02 -23.38
N ALA A 101 7.25 -20.61 -22.11
CA ALA A 101 8.39 -20.50 -21.20
C ALA A 101 8.98 -21.87 -20.82
N LYS A 102 8.13 -22.90 -20.67
CA LYS A 102 8.56 -24.30 -20.47
C LYS A 102 9.43 -24.78 -21.64
N GLY A 103 9.08 -24.39 -22.87
CA GLY A 103 9.77 -24.84 -24.07
C GLY A 103 9.62 -26.35 -24.29
N PRO A 104 10.56 -27.01 -25.00
CA PRO A 104 10.48 -28.45 -25.32
C PRO A 104 10.79 -29.37 -24.12
N ASN A 105 11.10 -28.80 -22.95
CA ASN A 105 11.57 -29.55 -21.80
C ASN A 105 10.41 -30.31 -21.13
N VAL A 106 10.50 -31.64 -21.07
CA VAL A 106 9.56 -32.44 -20.29
C VAL A 106 9.86 -32.24 -18.81
N LEU A 107 8.91 -31.64 -18.09
CA LEU A 107 9.03 -31.47 -16.64
C LEU A 107 8.95 -32.86 -15.98
N LYS A 108 9.93 -33.17 -15.13
CA LYS A 108 9.86 -34.38 -14.31
C LYS A 108 8.58 -34.32 -13.47
N PRO A 109 7.92 -35.45 -13.18
CA PRO A 109 6.73 -35.45 -12.34
C PRO A 109 6.96 -34.72 -11.01
N SER A 110 8.12 -34.82 -10.37
CA SER A 110 8.43 -34.12 -9.11
C SER A 110 8.91 -32.67 -9.24
N ALA A 111 8.99 -32.11 -10.45
CA ALA A 111 9.47 -30.76 -10.67
C ALA A 111 8.47 -29.73 -10.10
N ARG A 112 8.99 -28.76 -9.35
CA ARG A 112 8.21 -27.63 -8.83
C ARG A 112 8.60 -26.37 -9.60
N PRO A 113 7.77 -25.91 -10.55
CA PRO A 113 8.11 -24.72 -11.31
C PRO A 113 8.07 -23.48 -10.42
N LEU A 114 9.06 -22.62 -10.63
CA LEU A 114 9.12 -21.26 -10.09
C LEU A 114 8.72 -20.30 -11.20
N MET A 115 7.73 -19.45 -10.94
CA MET A 115 7.33 -18.39 -11.86
C MET A 115 7.87 -17.05 -11.35
N ILE A 116 8.64 -16.37 -12.20
CA ILE A 116 9.12 -15.02 -11.94
C ILE A 116 8.38 -14.09 -12.88
N VAL A 117 7.77 -13.05 -12.33
CA VAL A 117 7.07 -12.00 -13.09
C VAL A 117 7.70 -10.67 -12.72
N GLU A 118 8.06 -9.90 -13.74
CA GLU A 118 8.64 -8.57 -13.58
C GLU A 118 7.60 -7.54 -14.02
N ASP A 119 7.26 -6.61 -13.12
CA ASP A 119 6.44 -5.42 -13.34
C ASP A 119 5.16 -5.67 -14.19
N PRO A 120 4.24 -6.57 -13.74
CA PRO A 120 3.04 -6.96 -14.49
C PRO A 120 2.08 -5.80 -14.78
N GLU A 121 2.18 -4.70 -14.02
CA GLU A 121 1.38 -3.50 -14.19
C GLU A 121 1.76 -2.67 -15.41
N GLY A 122 2.95 -2.84 -15.98
CA GLY A 122 3.52 -1.92 -16.97
C GLY A 122 2.68 -1.71 -18.25
N ARG A 123 1.71 -2.58 -18.53
CA ARG A 123 0.79 -2.46 -19.68
C ARG A 123 -0.67 -2.81 -19.35
N LEU A 124 -0.99 -3.02 -18.08
CA LEU A 124 -2.32 -3.44 -17.67
C LEU A 124 -3.03 -2.30 -16.94
N HIS A 125 -4.29 -2.07 -17.30
CA HIS A 125 -5.15 -1.24 -16.48
C HIS A 125 -5.26 -1.87 -15.07
N PRO A 126 -5.34 -1.09 -13.97
CA PRO A 126 -5.40 -1.64 -12.61
C PRO A 126 -6.45 -2.75 -12.43
N THR A 127 -7.65 -2.58 -13.00
CA THR A 127 -8.69 -3.62 -12.98
C THR A 127 -8.26 -4.94 -13.64
N GLN A 128 -7.55 -4.87 -14.76
CA GLN A 128 -7.06 -6.06 -15.47
C GLN A 128 -5.92 -6.72 -14.71
N LEU A 129 -5.06 -5.92 -14.06
CA LEU A 129 -3.99 -6.39 -13.20
C LEU A 129 -4.54 -7.22 -12.03
N ILE A 130 -5.56 -6.73 -11.33
CA ILE A 130 -6.20 -7.46 -10.23
C ILE A 130 -6.88 -8.74 -10.72
N GLN A 131 -7.53 -8.71 -11.89
CA GLN A 131 -8.11 -9.92 -12.48
C GLN A 131 -7.04 -10.96 -12.85
N ALA A 132 -5.94 -10.52 -13.47
CA ALA A 132 -4.80 -11.37 -13.82
C ALA A 132 -4.18 -11.98 -12.56
N TRP A 133 -4.02 -11.17 -11.51
CA TRP A 133 -3.47 -11.62 -10.24
C TRP A 133 -4.37 -12.65 -9.54
N THR A 134 -5.68 -12.43 -9.56
CA THR A 134 -6.66 -13.39 -9.00
C THR A 134 -6.55 -14.74 -9.72
N LEU A 135 -6.44 -14.74 -11.04
CA LEU A 135 -6.20 -15.95 -11.83
C LEU A 135 -4.86 -16.61 -11.50
N LEU A 136 -3.79 -15.81 -11.40
CA LEU A 136 -2.46 -16.30 -11.02
C LEU A 136 -2.46 -16.95 -9.64
N ASN A 137 -3.20 -16.42 -8.68
CA ASN A 137 -3.29 -16.97 -7.32
C ASN A 137 -3.85 -18.40 -7.29
N HIS A 138 -4.74 -18.76 -8.22
CA HIS A 138 -5.26 -20.12 -8.33
C HIS A 138 -4.28 -21.13 -8.93
N ILE A 139 -3.17 -20.69 -9.54
CA ILE A 139 -2.16 -21.60 -10.09
C ILE A 139 -1.26 -22.10 -8.95
N PRO A 140 -1.15 -23.42 -8.70
CA PRO A 140 -0.42 -23.98 -7.56
C PRO A 140 1.11 -24.03 -7.80
N MET A 141 1.72 -22.88 -8.06
CA MET A 141 3.16 -22.70 -8.24
C MET A 141 3.70 -21.61 -7.29
N GLN A 142 4.99 -21.68 -6.98
CA GLN A 142 5.65 -20.58 -6.26
C GLN A 142 5.88 -19.43 -7.24
N LYS A 143 5.42 -18.24 -6.86
CA LYS A 143 5.56 -17.01 -7.64
C LYS A 143 6.50 -16.05 -6.93
N ILE A 144 7.39 -15.44 -7.69
CA ILE A 144 8.22 -14.31 -7.28
C ILE A 144 7.85 -13.16 -8.21
N LEU A 145 7.54 -12.02 -7.62
CA LEU A 145 7.00 -10.88 -8.34
C LEU A 145 7.76 -9.62 -7.92
N THR A 146 8.20 -8.84 -8.91
CA THR A 146 8.54 -7.43 -8.68
C THR A 146 7.34 -6.57 -9.07
N THR A 147 7.05 -5.53 -8.30
CA THR A 147 5.90 -4.66 -8.53
C THR A 147 6.19 -3.28 -7.97
N ASN A 148 5.90 -2.26 -8.77
CA ASN A 148 5.75 -0.86 -8.40
C ASN A 148 4.25 -0.48 -8.28
N SER A 149 3.34 -1.43 -8.52
CA SER A 149 1.89 -1.23 -8.33
C SER A 149 1.48 -1.38 -6.87
N SER A 150 0.89 -0.32 -6.33
CA SER A 150 0.27 -0.30 -5.01
C SER A 150 -1.04 -1.07 -4.96
N GLU A 151 -1.75 -1.16 -6.10
CA GLU A 151 -2.91 -2.03 -6.28
C GLU A 151 -2.56 -3.49 -5.97
N LEU A 152 -1.45 -4.00 -6.53
CA LEU A 152 -0.98 -5.36 -6.27
C LEU A 152 -0.58 -5.55 -4.81
N LEU A 153 0.16 -4.60 -4.22
CA LEU A 153 0.54 -4.66 -2.81
C LEU A 153 -0.67 -4.72 -1.87
N SER A 154 -1.78 -4.08 -2.24
CA SER A 154 -3.01 -4.15 -1.45
C SER A 154 -3.57 -5.57 -1.34
N THR A 155 -3.33 -6.40 -2.37
CA THR A 155 -3.89 -7.75 -2.49
C THR A 155 -3.04 -8.84 -1.85
N VAL A 156 -1.75 -8.56 -1.65
CA VAL A 156 -0.75 -9.54 -1.26
C VAL A 156 -0.59 -9.54 0.28
N PRO A 157 -0.53 -10.72 0.94
CA PRO A 157 -0.27 -10.80 2.37
C PRO A 157 0.95 -10.01 2.82
N LEU A 158 0.84 -9.24 3.90
CA LEU A 158 1.93 -8.38 4.40
C LEU A 158 3.23 -9.17 4.65
N CYS A 159 3.13 -10.39 5.20
CA CYS A 159 4.28 -11.25 5.49
C CYS A 159 4.99 -11.79 4.24
N SER A 160 4.34 -11.72 3.06
CA SER A 160 4.94 -12.13 1.79
C SER A 160 5.63 -10.99 1.05
N ILE A 161 5.43 -9.74 1.49
CA ILE A 161 6.10 -8.56 0.94
C ILE A 161 7.57 -8.58 1.33
N ARG A 162 8.44 -8.25 0.38
CA ARG A 162 9.88 -8.05 0.55
C ARG A 162 10.21 -6.66 0.03
N ARG A 163 10.68 -5.77 0.90
CA ARG A 163 11.10 -4.42 0.52
C ARG A 163 12.60 -4.42 0.32
N LEU A 164 13.03 -4.07 -0.89
CA LEU A 164 14.44 -3.92 -1.22
C LEU A 164 14.81 -2.45 -1.07
N VAL A 165 15.86 -2.17 -0.31
CA VAL A 165 16.34 -0.81 -0.06
C VAL A 165 17.80 -0.75 -0.49
N ARG A 166 18.13 0.24 -1.31
CA ARG A 166 19.51 0.49 -1.70
C ARG A 166 20.18 1.36 -0.65
N GLU A 167 21.21 0.81 -0.02
CA GLU A 167 22.16 1.53 0.82
C GLU A 167 23.39 1.93 -0.02
N SER A 168 24.36 2.61 0.59
CA SER A 168 25.58 3.10 -0.07
C SER A 168 26.30 1.99 -0.85
N ASP A 169 26.47 0.83 -0.20
CA ASP A 169 27.34 -0.24 -0.67
C ASP A 169 26.61 -1.55 -0.98
N SER A 170 25.32 -1.66 -0.61
CA SER A 170 24.56 -2.90 -0.79
C SER A 170 23.06 -2.66 -0.94
N THR A 171 22.33 -3.70 -1.38
CA THR A 171 20.87 -3.70 -1.36
C THR A 171 20.39 -4.63 -0.25
N SER A 172 19.80 -4.05 0.79
CA SER A 172 19.24 -4.77 1.93
C SER A 172 17.78 -5.19 1.65
N CYS A 173 17.40 -6.36 2.16
CA CYS A 173 16.05 -6.90 2.01
C CYS A 173 15.35 -6.95 3.37
N TYR A 174 14.21 -6.26 3.48
CA TYR A 174 13.41 -6.17 4.68
C TYR A 174 12.08 -6.90 4.52
N SER A 175 11.63 -7.54 5.58
CA SER A 175 10.39 -8.33 5.58
C SER A 175 9.75 -8.39 6.94
N VAL A 176 8.43 -8.43 6.98
CA VAL A 176 7.68 -8.61 8.22
C VAL A 176 7.61 -10.09 8.56
N SER A 177 8.16 -10.47 9.72
CA SER A 177 8.03 -11.84 10.21
C SER A 177 6.60 -12.07 10.74
N PRO A 178 6.03 -13.29 10.57
CA PRO A 178 4.66 -13.58 11.02
C PRO A 178 4.45 -13.44 12.53
N THR A 179 5.52 -13.59 13.32
CA THR A 179 5.51 -13.49 14.79
C THR A 179 5.77 -12.08 15.29
N CYS A 180 6.14 -11.14 14.41
CA CYS A 180 6.43 -9.77 14.80
C CYS A 180 5.18 -9.08 15.35
N LEU A 181 4.01 -9.26 14.73
CA LEU A 181 2.80 -8.49 15.06
C LEU A 181 1.79 -9.31 15.85
N SER A 182 1.09 -8.65 16.78
CA SER A 182 -0.11 -9.25 17.37
C SER A 182 -1.23 -9.35 16.33
N LYS A 183 -2.25 -10.17 16.59
CA LYS A 183 -3.42 -10.29 15.71
C LYS A 183 -4.13 -8.94 15.49
N ASP A 184 -4.23 -8.13 16.54
CA ASP A 184 -4.86 -6.81 16.47
C ASP A 184 -4.02 -5.81 15.68
N ASP A 185 -2.69 -5.83 15.86
CA ASP A 185 -1.78 -5.00 15.07
C ASP A 185 -1.86 -5.36 13.59
N LEU A 186 -1.84 -6.66 13.27
CA LEU A 186 -1.95 -7.13 11.90
C LEU A 186 -3.26 -6.67 11.26
N ARG A 187 -4.38 -6.74 11.98
CA ARG A 187 -5.69 -6.27 11.49
C ARG A 187 -5.68 -4.76 11.20
N ARG A 188 -5.16 -3.93 12.13
CA ARG A 188 -5.09 -2.47 11.96
C ARG A 188 -4.21 -2.09 10.77
N ILE A 189 -3.02 -2.67 10.67
CA ILE A 189 -2.07 -2.39 9.58
C ILE A 189 -2.63 -2.86 8.24
N THR A 190 -3.24 -4.04 8.20
CA THR A 190 -3.90 -4.57 7.01
C THR A 190 -4.94 -3.59 6.48
N PHE A 191 -5.79 -3.06 7.36
CA PHE A 191 -6.84 -2.14 6.94
C PHE A 191 -6.29 -0.75 6.57
N HIS A 192 -5.59 -0.09 7.49
CA HIS A 192 -5.24 1.32 7.35
C HIS A 192 -4.01 1.60 6.49
N VAL A 193 -3.10 0.63 6.37
CA VAL A 193 -1.89 0.76 5.53
C VAL A 193 -2.08 -0.04 4.26
N ARG A 194 -2.31 -1.36 4.34
CA ARG A 194 -2.31 -2.20 3.14
C ARG A 194 -3.49 -1.92 2.20
N PHE A 195 -4.71 -1.75 2.71
CA PHE A 195 -5.87 -1.48 1.84
C PHE A 195 -6.06 0.01 1.56
N GLN A 196 -6.08 0.85 2.60
CA GLN A 196 -6.41 2.26 2.41
C GLN A 196 -5.24 3.09 1.86
N ARG A 197 -3.99 2.69 2.12
CA ARG A 197 -2.80 3.51 1.86
C ARG A 197 -1.63 2.65 1.37
N SER A 198 -1.87 1.75 0.41
CA SER A 198 -0.84 0.82 -0.09
C SER A 198 0.43 1.54 -0.58
N ASN A 199 0.29 2.75 -1.12
CA ASN A 199 1.40 3.64 -1.48
C ASN A 199 2.38 3.91 -0.32
N ALA A 200 1.93 3.87 0.93
CA ALA A 200 2.78 4.07 2.11
C ALA A 200 3.90 3.03 2.21
N LEU A 201 3.72 1.82 1.67
CA LEU A 201 4.75 0.78 1.69
C LEU A 201 5.93 1.10 0.76
N PHE A 202 5.73 1.98 -0.23
CA PHE A 202 6.79 2.49 -1.11
C PHE A 202 7.48 3.73 -0.54
N ALA A 203 6.94 4.34 0.51
CA ALA A 203 7.49 5.56 1.07
C ALA A 203 8.92 5.34 1.61
N ARG A 204 9.73 6.39 1.49
CA ARG A 204 11.03 6.51 2.15
C ARG A 204 10.84 6.92 3.60
N CYS A 205 9.86 7.81 3.86
CA CYS A 205 9.56 8.34 5.18
C CYS A 205 8.04 8.45 5.44
N TRP A 206 7.61 8.15 6.65
CA TRP A 206 6.26 8.35 7.15
C TRP A 206 6.21 9.55 8.11
N LEU A 207 5.37 10.53 7.79
CA LEU A 207 5.00 11.58 8.73
C LEU A 207 3.71 11.15 9.44
N LEU A 208 3.85 10.72 10.69
CA LEU A 208 2.76 10.22 11.51
C LEU A 208 2.11 11.39 12.27
N VAL A 209 0.82 11.61 12.03
CA VAL A 209 0.05 12.72 12.64
C VAL A 209 -1.19 12.19 13.36
N GLU A 210 -1.70 12.94 14.32
CA GLU A 210 -2.79 12.50 15.18
C GLU A 210 -4.13 12.46 14.43
N GLY A 211 -4.48 13.54 13.71
CA GLY A 211 -5.75 13.68 13.01
C GLY A 211 -5.66 14.09 11.53
N GLU A 212 -6.85 14.19 10.93
CA GLU A 212 -7.04 14.62 9.53
C GLU A 212 -6.63 16.07 9.29
N THR A 213 -6.86 16.97 10.25
CA THR A 213 -6.54 18.41 10.11
C THR A 213 -5.06 18.58 9.76
N GLU A 214 -4.19 17.86 10.45
CA GLU A 214 -2.75 17.89 10.28
C GLU A 214 -2.32 17.29 8.95
N VAL A 215 -3.03 16.27 8.44
CA VAL A 215 -2.78 15.72 7.10
C VAL A 215 -2.96 16.81 6.03
N TRP A 216 -4.04 17.59 6.12
CA TRP A 216 -4.27 18.70 5.19
C TRP A 216 -3.22 19.80 5.35
N LEU A 217 -2.99 20.23 6.59
CA LEU A 217 -2.06 21.34 6.89
C LEU A 217 -0.62 21.02 6.46
N PHE A 218 -0.09 19.84 6.77
CA PHE A 218 1.30 19.51 6.41
C PHE A 218 1.49 19.34 4.91
N ASN A 219 0.52 18.75 4.19
CA ASN A 219 0.61 18.65 2.73
C ASN A 219 0.71 20.05 2.11
N GLU A 220 -0.10 20.97 2.61
CA GLU A 220 -0.27 22.25 1.95
C GLU A 220 0.78 23.28 2.37
N MET A 221 1.20 23.27 3.64
CA MET A 221 2.40 24.00 4.07
C MET A 221 3.65 23.52 3.32
N ALA A 222 3.77 22.21 3.05
CA ALA A 222 4.87 21.71 2.24
C ALA A 222 4.81 22.27 0.81
N ARG A 223 3.62 22.32 0.19
CA ARG A 223 3.43 22.93 -1.13
C ARG A 223 3.86 24.41 -1.16
N ILE A 224 3.44 25.20 -0.18
CA ILE A 224 3.79 26.63 -0.07
C ILE A 224 5.31 26.82 0.10
N LEU A 225 5.97 25.92 0.82
CA LEU A 225 7.43 25.90 0.98
C LEU A 225 8.17 25.37 -0.26
N GLY A 226 7.46 24.98 -1.32
CA GLY A 226 8.04 24.46 -2.57
C GLY A 226 8.41 22.97 -2.51
N TYR A 227 7.92 22.23 -1.52
CA TYR A 227 8.18 20.79 -1.37
C TYR A 227 7.01 19.96 -1.90
N ASN A 228 7.32 18.99 -2.76
CA ASN A 228 6.38 17.93 -3.13
C ASN A 228 6.69 16.68 -2.30
N LEU A 229 5.97 16.51 -1.19
CA LEU A 229 6.18 15.39 -0.25
C LEU A 229 6.08 14.03 -0.94
N ALA A 230 5.10 13.86 -1.84
CA ALA A 230 4.91 12.61 -2.55
C ALA A 230 6.11 12.28 -3.46
N ALA A 231 6.65 13.28 -4.17
CA ALA A 231 7.83 13.12 -5.02
C ALA A 231 9.10 12.80 -4.22
N GLU A 232 9.20 13.32 -2.99
CA GLU A 232 10.30 13.04 -2.06
C GLU A 232 10.13 11.68 -1.35
N GLY A 233 9.04 10.95 -1.63
CA GLY A 233 8.75 9.65 -1.02
C GLY A 233 8.28 9.76 0.43
N ILE A 234 7.68 10.89 0.81
CA ILE A 234 7.09 11.11 2.13
C ILE A 234 5.58 10.84 2.06
N GLN A 235 5.08 10.03 2.98
CA GLN A 235 3.65 9.77 3.12
C GLN A 235 3.17 10.19 4.51
N ILE A 236 2.11 11.01 4.55
CA ILE A 236 1.50 11.43 5.80
C ILE A 236 0.42 10.41 6.20
N ILE A 237 0.50 9.89 7.43
CA ILE A 237 -0.41 8.85 7.92
C ILE A 237 -1.01 9.29 9.25
N GLU A 238 -2.34 9.35 9.29
CA GLU A 238 -3.11 9.52 10.51
C GLU A 238 -3.05 8.22 11.35
N PHE A 239 -2.58 8.34 12.60
CA PHE A 239 -2.42 7.19 13.48
C PHE A 239 -3.55 7.01 14.51
N ALA A 240 -4.47 7.96 14.67
CA ALA A 240 -5.57 7.84 15.64
C ALA A 240 -6.38 6.55 15.43
N GLN A 241 -6.65 6.17 14.18
CA GLN A 241 -7.36 4.95 13.84
C GLN A 241 -6.42 3.73 13.68
N SER A 242 -5.24 3.97 13.11
CA SER A 242 -4.27 2.93 12.72
C SER A 242 -3.49 2.35 13.90
N GLY A 243 -3.36 3.08 14.99
CA GLY A 243 -2.55 2.72 16.15
C GLY A 243 -1.06 3.03 15.95
N LEU A 244 -0.55 3.99 16.72
CA LEU A 244 0.82 4.49 16.61
C LEU A 244 1.90 3.41 16.78
N LYS A 245 1.80 2.57 17.81
CA LYS A 245 2.81 1.54 18.12
C LYS A 245 2.94 0.52 16.98
N SER A 246 1.81 0.14 16.38
CA SER A 246 1.78 -0.83 15.28
C SER A 246 2.44 -0.25 14.03
N LEU A 247 2.19 1.04 13.74
CA LEU A 247 2.81 1.76 12.63
C LEU A 247 4.33 1.86 12.79
N ILE A 248 4.82 2.31 13.95
CA ILE A 248 6.26 2.43 14.22
C ILE A 248 6.94 1.07 14.07
N LYS A 249 6.32 0.00 14.58
CA LYS A 249 6.86 -1.36 14.47
C LYS A 249 7.00 -1.83 13.03
N ILE A 250 6.02 -1.54 12.17
CA ILE A 250 6.09 -1.82 10.74
C ILE A 250 7.17 -0.97 10.08
N ALA A 251 7.20 0.33 10.36
CA ALA A 251 8.18 1.25 9.80
C ALA A 251 9.61 0.76 10.08
N LYS A 252 9.91 0.40 11.34
CA LYS A 252 11.19 -0.22 11.72
C LYS A 252 11.45 -1.53 10.98
N THR A 253 10.48 -2.43 10.94
CA THR A 253 10.65 -3.78 10.33
C THR A 253 10.89 -3.70 8.82
N LEU A 254 10.24 -2.74 8.14
CA LEU A 254 10.39 -2.51 6.70
C LEU A 254 11.48 -1.50 6.36
N HIS A 255 12.18 -0.94 7.36
CA HIS A 255 13.19 0.11 7.21
C HIS A 255 12.66 1.37 6.50
N ILE A 256 11.46 1.80 6.88
CA ILE A 256 10.85 3.06 6.46
C ILE A 256 11.14 4.09 7.56
N GLU A 257 11.70 5.22 7.18
CA GLU A 257 11.91 6.33 8.12
C GLU A 257 10.57 6.83 8.64
N TRP A 258 10.52 7.33 9.87
CA TRP A 258 9.28 7.82 10.45
C TRP A 258 9.52 9.00 11.39
N HIS A 259 8.58 9.93 11.42
CA HIS A 259 8.56 11.07 12.33
C HIS A 259 7.14 11.26 12.85
N VAL A 260 6.98 11.45 14.17
CA VAL A 260 5.67 11.62 14.81
C VAL A 260 5.47 13.06 15.23
N VAL A 261 4.31 13.60 14.91
CA VAL A 261 3.80 14.86 15.46
C VAL A 261 2.68 14.52 16.44
N THR A 262 2.76 15.05 17.66
CA THR A 262 1.73 14.85 18.69
C THR A 262 1.24 16.17 19.22
N ASP A 263 -0.04 16.22 19.57
CA ASP A 263 -0.64 17.34 20.28
C ASP A 263 -0.03 17.53 21.68
N GLY A 264 -0.19 18.73 22.25
CA GLY A 264 0.30 19.06 23.60
C GLY A 264 -0.65 18.69 24.73
N ASP A 265 -1.78 18.03 24.40
CA ASP A 265 -2.80 17.61 25.35
C ASP A 265 -2.39 16.32 26.12
N PRO A 266 -3.18 15.88 27.11
CA PRO A 266 -2.87 14.66 27.86
C PRO A 266 -2.82 13.37 27.02
N ALA A 267 -3.51 13.30 25.87
CA ALA A 267 -3.48 12.16 24.97
C ALA A 267 -2.20 12.18 24.13
N GLY A 268 -1.87 13.32 23.53
CA GLY A 268 -0.62 13.59 22.83
C GLY A 268 0.61 13.27 23.67
N LYS A 269 0.61 13.62 24.97
CA LYS A 269 1.69 13.23 25.90
C LYS A 269 1.84 11.72 26.08
N LYS A 270 0.74 10.94 26.02
CA LYS A 270 0.81 9.46 26.06
C LYS A 270 1.43 8.92 24.77
N TYR A 271 1.09 9.51 23.62
CA TYR A 271 1.71 9.15 22.35
C TYR A 271 3.20 9.48 22.34
N ALA A 272 3.58 10.68 22.79
CA ALA A 272 4.97 11.09 22.94
C ALA A 272 5.76 10.14 23.85
N PHE A 273 5.18 9.71 24.99
CA PHE A 273 5.79 8.70 25.85
C PHE A 273 5.94 7.35 25.14
N ALA A 274 4.93 6.90 24.39
CA ALA A 274 5.02 5.67 23.62
C ALA A 274 6.12 5.73 22.55
N VAL A 275 6.31 6.88 21.89
CA VAL A 275 7.41 7.11 20.94
C VAL A 275 8.74 7.05 21.66
N LYS A 276 8.89 7.76 22.79
CA LYS A 276 10.12 7.77 23.61
C LYS A 276 10.53 6.37 24.05
N SER A 277 9.55 5.51 24.40
CA SER A 277 9.82 4.11 24.77
C SER A 277 10.28 3.23 23.61
N GLN A 278 10.14 3.70 22.37
CA GLN A 278 10.59 3.01 21.16
C GLN A 278 11.74 3.74 20.48
N LEU A 279 12.34 4.76 21.10
CA LEU A 279 13.61 5.30 20.66
C LEU A 279 14.66 4.30 21.10
N ASP A 280 15.31 3.63 20.13
CA ASP A 280 16.42 2.73 20.44
C ASP A 280 17.64 3.61 20.78
N ASN A 281 18.52 3.88 19.82
CA ASN A 281 19.65 4.81 19.96
C ASN A 281 19.46 6.13 19.22
N GLU A 282 18.23 6.42 18.81
CA GLU A 282 17.93 7.56 17.93
C GLU A 282 17.62 8.82 18.73
N HIS A 283 18.03 9.97 18.19
CA HIS A 283 17.72 11.25 18.81
C HIS A 283 16.21 11.51 18.79
N GLN A 284 15.63 11.83 19.96
CA GLN A 284 14.21 12.15 20.09
C GLN A 284 13.75 13.20 19.08
N ARG A 285 14.58 14.23 18.83
CA ARG A 285 14.25 15.29 17.86
C ARG A 285 14.04 14.71 16.46
N HIS A 286 14.74 13.65 16.06
CA HIS A 286 14.60 13.06 14.72
C HIS A 286 13.27 12.31 14.58
N ARG A 287 12.70 11.80 15.67
CA ARG A 287 11.51 10.94 15.64
C ARG A 287 10.23 11.55 16.18
N LEU A 288 10.32 12.65 16.95
CA LEU A 288 9.19 13.22 17.67
C LEU A 288 9.21 14.75 17.65
N THR A 289 8.05 15.33 17.35
CA THR A 289 7.72 16.74 17.56
C THR A 289 6.46 16.83 18.42
N GLU A 290 6.60 17.36 19.63
CA GLU A 290 5.49 17.64 20.54
C GLU A 290 5.06 19.11 20.35
N LEU A 291 3.79 19.35 20.06
CA LEU A 291 3.26 20.71 19.98
C LEU A 291 3.24 21.36 21.38
N PRO A 292 3.66 22.63 21.51
CA PRO A 292 3.72 23.31 22.81
C PRO A 292 2.33 23.73 23.32
N HIS A 293 1.36 23.84 22.40
CA HIS A 293 -0.03 24.15 22.71
C HIS A 293 -0.90 22.89 22.66
N LYS A 294 -2.13 23.02 23.14
CA LYS A 294 -3.06 21.90 23.30
C LYS A 294 -3.22 21.07 22.03
N ASP A 295 -3.46 21.73 20.90
CA ASP A 295 -3.66 21.14 19.58
C ASP A 295 -3.07 22.08 18.52
N ILE A 296 -3.10 21.67 17.25
CA ILE A 296 -2.55 22.44 16.14
C ILE A 296 -3.27 23.79 15.94
N GLU A 297 -4.57 23.87 16.21
CA GLU A 297 -5.34 25.10 16.05
C GLU A 297 -4.95 26.15 17.09
N HIS A 298 -4.79 25.75 18.36
CA HIS A 298 -4.27 26.64 19.40
C HIS A 298 -2.82 27.03 19.13
N TYR A 299 -2.01 26.11 18.60
CA TYR A 299 -0.65 26.41 18.21
C TYR A 299 -0.59 27.50 17.13
N LEU A 300 -1.38 27.36 16.06
CA LEU A 300 -1.45 28.34 14.98
C LEU A 300 -1.98 29.69 15.45
N TYR A 301 -3.04 29.71 16.26
CA TYR A 301 -3.61 30.95 16.81
C TYR A 301 -2.53 31.81 17.50
N HIS A 302 -1.69 31.19 18.33
CA HIS A 302 -0.62 31.88 19.06
C HIS A 302 0.62 32.21 18.21
N HIS A 303 0.73 31.68 16.99
CA HIS A 303 1.89 31.84 16.10
C HIS A 303 1.50 32.51 14.79
N GLY A 304 0.75 33.61 14.86
CA GLY A 304 0.49 34.51 13.73
C GLY A 304 -0.86 34.33 13.04
N PHE A 305 -1.67 33.32 13.40
CA PHE A 305 -2.97 33.08 12.75
C PHE A 305 -4.16 33.68 13.51
N GLU A 306 -3.94 34.41 14.60
CA GLU A 306 -5.02 35.10 15.33
C GLU A 306 -5.96 35.93 14.43
N PRO A 307 -5.47 36.74 13.47
CA PRO A 307 -6.35 37.51 12.58
C PRO A 307 -7.33 36.63 11.79
N LEU A 308 -6.83 35.52 11.24
CA LEU A 308 -7.64 34.54 10.50
C LEU A 308 -8.72 33.93 11.39
N PHE A 309 -8.37 33.47 12.60
CA PHE A 309 -9.35 32.86 13.50
C PHE A 309 -10.42 33.86 13.96
N ARG A 310 -10.06 35.14 14.14
CA ARG A 310 -11.00 36.21 14.46
C ARG A 310 -11.95 36.48 13.29
N GLU A 311 -11.43 36.57 12.08
CA GLU A 311 -12.21 36.72 10.85
C GLU A 311 -13.23 35.58 10.68
N LEU A 312 -12.77 34.32 10.72
CA LEU A 312 -13.63 33.15 10.55
C LEU A 312 -14.73 33.07 11.62
N SER A 313 -14.42 33.52 12.84
CA SER A 313 -15.37 33.54 13.96
C SER A 313 -16.32 34.74 13.96
N ASN A 314 -16.20 35.68 13.01
CA ASN A 314 -16.90 36.97 12.98
C ASN A 314 -16.75 37.74 14.32
N THR A 315 -15.55 37.75 14.90
CA THR A 315 -15.26 38.45 16.16
C THR A 315 -14.33 39.62 15.87
N SER A 316 -14.72 40.83 16.28
CA SER A 316 -13.87 42.02 16.08
C SER A 316 -12.54 41.89 16.84
N VAL A 317 -11.49 42.52 16.32
CA VAL A 317 -10.16 42.58 16.94
C VAL A 317 -10.24 43.23 18.34
N ASP A 318 -11.12 44.20 18.53
CA ASP A 318 -11.26 44.97 19.77
C ASP A 318 -12.03 44.28 20.89
N GLN A 319 -12.66 43.12 20.62
CA GLN A 319 -13.38 42.39 21.66
C GLN A 319 -12.42 41.47 22.44
N PRO A 320 -12.30 41.61 23.78
CA PRO A 320 -11.46 40.76 24.61
C PRO A 320 -12.15 39.41 24.85
N VAL A 321 -12.22 38.60 23.80
CA VAL A 321 -12.73 37.23 23.87
C VAL A 321 -11.55 36.28 24.12
N PRO A 322 -11.64 35.35 25.09
CA PRO A 322 -10.61 34.35 25.32
C PRO A 322 -10.30 33.55 24.04
N PRO A 323 -9.03 33.29 23.69
CA PRO A 323 -8.63 32.52 22.50
C PRO A 323 -9.38 31.20 22.35
N LYS A 324 -9.54 30.47 23.46
CA LYS A 324 -10.29 29.21 23.53
C LYS A 324 -11.73 29.34 23.00
N LYS A 325 -12.42 30.46 23.29
CA LYS A 325 -13.80 30.68 22.80
C LYS A 325 -13.82 30.98 21.31
N ILE A 326 -12.85 31.74 20.80
CA ILE A 326 -12.71 32.05 19.37
C ILE A 326 -12.49 30.76 18.58
N ILE A 327 -11.50 29.97 18.97
CA ILE A 327 -11.15 28.70 18.31
C ILE A 327 -12.35 27.73 18.31
N ILE A 328 -13.02 27.55 19.45
CA ILE A 328 -14.21 26.69 19.54
C ILE A 328 -15.34 27.20 18.63
N LYS A 329 -15.55 28.52 18.54
CA LYS A 329 -16.57 29.12 17.67
C LYS A 329 -16.26 28.85 16.20
N THR A 330 -14.99 28.97 15.80
CA THR A 330 -14.53 28.64 14.45
C THR A 330 -14.71 27.16 14.12
N LEU A 331 -14.27 26.26 15.02
CA LEU A 331 -14.39 24.80 14.85
C LEU A 331 -15.83 24.28 14.83
N LYS A 332 -16.79 25.04 15.37
CA LYS A 332 -18.22 24.71 15.25
C LYS A 332 -18.83 25.13 13.92
N LYS A 333 -18.25 26.15 13.27
CA LYS A 333 -18.79 26.76 12.05
C LYS A 333 -18.20 26.12 10.79
N TYR A 334 -16.94 25.70 10.85
CA TYR A 334 -16.21 25.12 9.72
C TYR A 334 -15.83 23.67 9.99
N ALA A 335 -15.91 22.83 8.95
CA ALA A 335 -15.33 21.49 9.02
C ALA A 335 -13.80 21.58 9.05
N LYS A 336 -13.14 20.51 9.53
CA LYS A 336 -11.68 20.44 9.61
C LYS A 336 -10.97 20.70 8.25
N PRO A 337 -11.46 20.14 7.12
CA PRO A 337 -10.86 20.44 5.81
C PRO A 337 -11.02 21.91 5.40
N ASP A 338 -12.20 22.50 5.64
CA ASP A 338 -12.47 23.90 5.29
C ASP A 338 -11.57 24.86 6.09
N LEU A 339 -11.35 24.57 7.37
CA LEU A 339 -10.43 25.33 8.20
C LEU A 339 -8.99 25.21 7.69
N ALA A 340 -8.56 24.00 7.28
CA ALA A 340 -7.25 23.80 6.71
C ALA A 340 -7.07 24.61 5.42
N LEU A 341 -8.06 24.64 4.53
CA LEU A 341 -8.05 25.47 3.32
C LEU A 341 -7.96 26.97 3.64
N ALA A 342 -8.68 27.44 4.66
CA ALA A 342 -8.60 28.85 5.08
C ALA A 342 -7.20 29.21 5.64
N ILE A 343 -6.60 28.32 6.43
CA ILE A 343 -5.22 28.48 6.95
C ILE A 343 -4.22 28.57 5.80
N VAL A 344 -4.45 27.79 4.75
CA VAL A 344 -3.60 27.72 3.57
C VAL A 344 -3.68 28.99 2.76
N GLN A 345 -4.89 29.45 2.47
CA GLN A 345 -5.10 30.70 1.75
C GLN A 345 -4.43 31.87 2.49
N TYR A 346 -4.57 31.90 3.83
CA TYR A 346 -3.86 32.87 4.66
C TYR A 346 -2.33 32.79 4.52
N CYS A 347 -1.77 31.57 4.43
CA CYS A 347 -0.33 31.39 4.22
C CYS A 347 0.11 31.85 2.82
N GLU A 348 -0.70 31.66 1.79
CA GLU A 348 -0.41 32.14 0.44
C GLU A 348 -0.38 33.67 0.37
N ASP A 349 -1.35 34.32 1.02
CA ASP A 349 -1.47 35.79 1.03
C ASP A 349 -0.33 36.46 1.81
N ASN A 350 0.13 35.84 2.91
CA ASN A 350 1.17 36.37 3.79
C ASN A 350 2.58 35.81 3.49
N GLY A 351 2.69 34.92 2.51
CA GLY A 351 3.94 34.27 2.11
C GLY A 351 4.43 33.15 3.06
N PRO A 352 5.51 32.44 2.69
CA PRO A 352 5.99 31.24 3.38
C PRO A 352 6.54 31.50 4.79
N GLU A 353 6.88 32.75 5.11
CA GLU A 353 7.37 33.15 6.44
C GLU A 353 6.25 33.19 7.49
N SER A 354 4.98 33.18 7.06
CA SER A 354 3.82 33.04 7.96
C SER A 354 3.73 31.66 8.60
N ILE A 355 4.33 30.63 7.98
CA ILE A 355 4.30 29.26 8.50
C ILE A 355 5.20 29.19 9.74
N PRO A 356 4.69 28.73 10.90
CA PRO A 356 5.47 28.71 12.13
C PRO A 356 6.74 27.85 12.02
N LEU A 357 7.82 28.32 12.64
CA LEU A 357 9.16 27.70 12.59
C LEU A 357 9.15 26.21 12.95
N LEU A 358 8.37 25.80 13.96
CA LEU A 358 8.27 24.40 14.37
C LEU A 358 7.80 23.51 13.20
N LEU A 359 6.75 23.93 12.48
CA LEU A 359 6.18 23.16 11.38
C LEU A 359 7.14 23.11 10.17
N ARG A 360 7.82 24.24 9.88
CA ARG A 360 8.89 24.29 8.88
C ARG A 360 10.04 23.34 9.21
N TRP A 361 10.46 23.29 10.47
CA TRP A 361 11.51 22.38 10.92
C TRP A 361 11.07 20.91 10.89
N THR A 362 9.83 20.60 11.24
CA THR A 362 9.26 19.26 11.12
C THR A 362 9.30 18.78 9.67
N LEU A 363 8.82 19.60 8.72
CA LEU A 363 8.87 19.29 7.29
C LEU A 363 10.30 19.16 6.77
N LYS A 364 11.19 20.08 7.15
CA LYS A 364 12.60 20.00 6.74
C LYS A 364 13.26 18.71 7.24
N ARG A 365 12.95 18.32 8.48
CA ARG A 365 13.48 17.09 9.09
C ARG A 365 12.96 15.84 8.38
N THR A 366 11.66 15.75 8.10
CA THR A 366 11.11 14.60 7.36
C THR A 366 11.70 14.48 5.96
N LEU A 367 11.97 15.61 5.30
CA LEU A 367 12.70 15.67 4.02
C LEU A 367 14.14 15.16 4.13
N THR A 368 14.89 15.61 5.14
CA THR A 368 16.26 15.15 5.38
C THR A 368 16.31 13.64 5.62
N MET A 369 15.37 13.11 6.42
CA MET A 369 15.26 11.68 6.69
C MET A 369 14.89 10.89 5.43
N ALA A 370 13.92 11.38 4.65
CA ALA A 370 13.56 10.76 3.38
C ALA A 370 14.78 10.66 2.45
N LYS A 371 15.63 11.70 2.39
CA LYS A 371 16.85 11.73 1.57
C LYS A 371 17.98 10.81 2.06
N GLY A 372 17.87 10.20 3.24
CA GLY A 372 18.91 9.36 3.83
C GLY A 372 20.04 10.17 4.48
N GLN A 373 19.78 11.40 4.89
CA GLN A 373 20.74 12.32 5.51
C GLN A 373 20.44 12.57 7.00
N GLY A 374 19.66 11.69 7.65
CA GLY A 374 19.09 11.89 8.98
C GLY A 374 19.73 11.07 10.10
#